data_AF-A0A8H7SP12-F1
#
_entry.id   AF-A0A8H7SP12-F1
#
_cell.length_a   1.000
_cell.length_b   1.000
_cell.length_c   1.000
_cell.angle_alpha   90.00
_cell.angle_beta   90.00
_cell.angle_gamma   90.00
#
_symmetry.space_group_name_H-M   'P 1'
#
loop_
_entity.id
_entity.type
_entity.pdbx_description
1 polymer ?
#
loop_
_entity_poly.entity_id
_entity_poly.type
_entity_poly.pdbx_seq_one_letter_code
_entity_poly.pdbx_strand_id
1 'polypeptide(L)'
;MLNPFSQPGMPMFSRSHNPVCCAVIPLKFGVPLVLTSWIGISLYFASLSFMGKSRTTAMIVFGILNTVFVVICLCGYIIHLFRRTFTSYRQYVKVLACWVATILLDMLVNFIVFYIKKNEFQSWCQTSALDNLNLHFKNSTLLDQSIQHPTIIFNCTKLFNVEAEFSFACTVLMVMIYIYWVSFIIKVSRNFTLQGPHIQMQQPPNLVPIHQTYQKPPMDKNIILT
;
A
#
# COMPACT_ATOMS: atom_id res chain seq x y z
N MET A 1 14.02 36.96 -30.88
CA MET A 1 13.37 35.68 -31.27
C MET A 1 13.54 34.72 -30.09
N LEU A 2 12.47 34.54 -29.31
CA LEU A 2 12.45 33.64 -28.15
C LEU A 2 12.18 32.20 -28.62
N ASN A 3 12.96 31.26 -28.11
CA ASN A 3 12.90 29.85 -28.47
C ASN A 3 11.77 29.16 -27.66
N PRO A 4 10.66 28.68 -28.26
CA PRO A 4 9.53 28.12 -27.52
C PRO A 4 9.71 26.65 -27.11
N PHE A 5 10.90 26.06 -27.31
CA PHE A 5 11.19 24.65 -27.01
C PHE A 5 12.03 24.42 -25.74
N SER A 6 11.88 25.27 -24.72
CA SER A 6 12.33 24.91 -23.37
C SER A 6 11.34 23.94 -22.75
N GLN A 7 11.41 22.66 -23.15
CA GLN A 7 10.74 21.61 -22.40
C GLN A 7 11.22 21.63 -20.94
N PRO A 8 10.32 21.56 -19.94
CA PRO A 8 10.74 21.39 -18.56
C PRO A 8 11.47 20.05 -18.47
N GLY A 9 12.80 20.13 -18.37
CA GLY A 9 13.66 18.98 -18.21
C GLY A 9 13.16 18.16 -17.02
N MET A 10 12.68 16.94 -17.31
CA MET A 10 12.36 15.99 -16.26
C MET A 10 13.65 15.76 -15.45
N PRO A 11 13.63 15.92 -14.12
CA PRO A 11 14.82 15.68 -13.33
C PRO A 11 15.29 14.24 -13.50
N MET A 12 16.44 14.07 -14.15
CA MET A 12 17.16 12.80 -14.18
C MET A 12 17.69 12.53 -12.77
N PHE A 13 17.26 11.41 -12.21
CA PHE A 13 17.76 10.89 -10.93
C PHE A 13 19.18 10.37 -11.15
N SER A 14 20.19 11.08 -10.64
CA SER A 14 21.57 10.60 -10.60
C SER A 14 21.71 9.57 -9.49
N ARG A 15 21.86 8.31 -9.88
CA ARG A 15 21.91 7.15 -8.98
C ARG A 15 23.20 7.23 -8.15
N SER A 16 23.08 7.52 -6.85
CA SER A 16 24.19 7.26 -5.93
C SER A 16 24.40 5.75 -5.89
N HIS A 17 25.49 5.32 -6.52
CA HIS A 17 25.93 3.94 -6.66
C HIS A 17 26.38 3.41 -5.30
N ASN A 18 25.45 2.90 -4.50
CA ASN A 18 25.78 1.91 -3.47
C ASN A 18 24.90 0.67 -3.72
N PRO A 19 25.49 -0.45 -4.17
CA PRO A 19 24.75 -1.67 -4.45
C PRO A 19 24.38 -2.34 -3.13
N VAL A 20 23.11 -2.22 -2.73
CA VAL A 20 22.54 -3.02 -1.64
C VAL A 20 21.45 -3.93 -2.23
N CYS A 21 21.86 -5.18 -2.48
CA CYS A 21 21.11 -6.43 -2.69
C CYS A 21 19.70 -6.39 -3.34
N CYS A 22 19.68 -6.74 -4.63
CA CYS A 22 18.80 -7.64 -5.40
C CYS A 22 17.27 -7.83 -5.18
N ALA A 23 16.58 -7.12 -4.29
CA ALA A 23 15.10 -7.22 -4.20
C ALA A 23 14.39 -5.87 -4.17
N VAL A 24 15.08 -4.80 -4.58
CA VAL A 24 14.51 -3.45 -4.59
C VAL A 24 13.76 -3.26 -5.91
N ILE A 25 12.48 -3.61 -5.92
CA ILE A 25 11.54 -3.11 -6.93
C ILE A 25 11.76 -1.59 -6.99
N PRO A 26 12.00 -1.01 -8.18
CA PRO A 26 12.21 0.43 -8.30
C PRO A 26 11.07 1.17 -7.59
N LEU A 27 11.42 2.04 -6.64
CA LEU A 27 10.49 2.79 -5.79
C LEU A 27 9.34 3.43 -6.58
N LYS A 28 9.63 3.83 -7.82
CA LYS A 28 8.69 4.44 -8.77
C LYS A 28 7.49 3.54 -9.12
N PHE A 29 7.69 2.23 -9.13
CA PHE A 29 6.66 1.25 -9.49
C PHE A 29 6.11 0.51 -8.28
N GLY A 30 6.94 0.31 -7.24
CA GLY A 30 6.54 -0.42 -6.04
C GLY A 30 5.38 0.24 -5.28
N VAL A 31 5.47 1.56 -5.00
CA VAL A 31 4.45 2.26 -4.22
C VAL A 31 3.10 2.30 -4.95
N PRO A 32 3.02 2.70 -6.25
CA PRO A 32 1.76 2.65 -6.99
C PRO A 32 1.14 1.25 -7.04
N LEU A 33 1.93 0.20 -7.27
CA LEU A 33 1.44 -1.18 -7.35
C LEU A 33 0.77 -1.61 -6.04
N VAL A 34 1.41 -1.33 -4.90
CA VAL A 34 0.88 -1.66 -3.58
C VAL A 34 -0.41 -0.89 -3.30
N LEU A 35 -0.45 0.41 -3.61
CA LEU A 35 -1.66 1.22 -3.44
C LEU A 35 -2.81 0.71 -4.31
N THR A 36 -2.54 0.34 -5.57
CA THR A 36 -3.54 -0.26 -6.47
C THR A 36 -4.03 -1.60 -5.94
N SER A 37 -3.13 -2.45 -5.43
CA SER A 37 -3.51 -3.73 -4.80
C SER A 37 -4.41 -3.50 -3.58
N TRP A 38 -4.08 -2.53 -2.72
CA TRP A 38 -4.90 -2.19 -1.56
C TRP A 38 -6.26 -1.61 -1.94
N ILE A 39 -6.34 -0.80 -2.99
CA ILE A 39 -7.62 -0.32 -3.53
C ILE A 39 -8.48 -1.50 -3.97
N GLY A 40 -7.93 -2.44 -4.74
CA GLY A 40 -8.67 -3.61 -5.21
C GLY A 40 -9.18 -4.48 -4.06
N ILE A 41 -8.30 -4.79 -3.09
CA ILE A 41 -8.65 -5.61 -1.93
C ILE A 41 -9.71 -4.92 -1.06
N SER A 42 -9.58 -3.62 -0.78
CA SER A 42 -10.56 -2.90 0.03
C SER A 42 -11.90 -2.69 -0.67
N LEU A 43 -11.91 -2.48 -2.00
CA LEU A 43 -13.16 -2.46 -2.77
C LEU A 43 -13.87 -3.81 -2.76
N TYR A 44 -13.11 -4.91 -2.83
CA TYR A 44 -13.68 -6.26 -2.70
C TYR A 44 -14.36 -6.44 -1.34
N PHE A 45 -13.67 -6.10 -0.24
CA PHE A 45 -14.26 -6.21 1.10
C PHE A 45 -15.44 -5.26 1.34
N ALA A 46 -15.38 -4.04 0.81
CA ALA A 46 -16.52 -3.10 0.86
C ALA A 46 -17.73 -3.67 0.12
N SER A 47 -17.52 -4.26 -1.06
CA SER A 47 -18.59 -4.88 -1.85
C SER A 47 -19.22 -6.06 -1.11
N LEU A 48 -18.42 -6.96 -0.54
CA LEU A 48 -18.92 -8.07 0.27
C LEU A 48 -19.73 -7.58 1.48
N SER A 49 -19.27 -6.51 2.13
CA SER A 49 -19.94 -5.93 3.29
C SER A 49 -21.33 -5.36 2.94
N PHE A 50 -21.48 -4.79 1.75
CA PHE A 50 -22.77 -4.23 1.30
C PHE A 50 -23.70 -5.25 0.64
N MET A 51 -23.16 -6.35 0.11
CA MET A 51 -23.95 -7.44 -0.49
C MET A 51 -24.55 -8.39 0.56
N GLY A 52 -24.05 -8.39 1.79
CA GLY A 52 -24.55 -9.24 2.87
C GLY A 52 -26.04 -9.00 3.15
N LYS A 53 -26.89 -10.00 2.88
CA LYS A 53 -28.31 -9.99 3.28
C LYS A 53 -28.50 -9.80 4.80
N SER A 54 -27.50 -10.21 5.59
CA SER A 54 -27.46 -9.98 7.04
C SER A 54 -26.76 -8.66 7.34
N ARG A 55 -27.54 -7.59 7.51
CA ARG A 55 -27.10 -6.23 7.85
C ARG A 55 -26.64 -6.15 9.31
N THR A 56 -25.60 -6.89 9.66
CA THR A 56 -24.97 -6.71 10.97
C THR A 56 -24.27 -5.35 11.01
N THR A 57 -24.45 -4.61 12.09
CA THR A 57 -23.83 -3.27 12.26
C THR A 57 -22.32 -3.33 12.06
N ALA A 58 -21.67 -4.42 12.50
CA ALA A 58 -20.24 -4.64 12.32
C ALA A 58 -19.81 -4.68 10.84
N MET A 59 -20.53 -5.43 10.00
CA MET A 59 -20.21 -5.49 8.55
C MET A 59 -20.39 -4.14 7.87
N ILE A 60 -21.41 -3.36 8.25
CA ILE A 60 -21.63 -2.02 7.68
C ILE A 60 -20.45 -1.10 8.02
N VAL A 61 -20.01 -1.10 9.28
CA VAL A 61 -18.86 -0.30 9.73
C VAL A 61 -17.59 -0.73 8.97
N PHE A 62 -17.34 -2.03 8.83
CA PHE A 62 -16.20 -2.55 8.07
C PHE A 62 -16.23 -2.10 6.60
N GLY A 63 -17.41 -2.11 5.96
CA GLY A 63 -17.60 -1.63 4.60
C GLY A 63 -17.31 -0.13 4.45
N ILE A 64 -17.77 0.68 5.40
CA ILE A 64 -17.51 2.14 5.42
C ILE A 64 -16.02 2.41 5.60
N LEU A 65 -15.36 1.75 6.55
CA LEU A 65 -13.92 1.92 6.81
C LEU A 65 -13.09 1.57 5.57
N ASN A 66 -13.39 0.45 4.89
CA ASN A 66 -12.72 0.09 3.64
C ASN A 66 -12.98 1.10 2.51
N THR A 67 -14.19 1.63 2.41
CA THR A 67 -14.52 2.66 1.42
C THR A 67 -13.72 3.94 1.64
N VAL A 68 -13.61 4.40 2.89
CA VAL A 68 -12.76 5.56 3.24
C VAL A 68 -11.29 5.26 2.97
N PHE A 69 -10.83 4.05 3.28
CA PHE A 69 -9.46 3.64 3.00
C PHE A 69 -9.12 3.64 1.50
N VAL A 70 -10.07 3.28 0.63
CA VAL A 70 -9.93 3.40 -0.83
C VAL A 70 -9.70 4.85 -1.24
N VAL A 71 -10.48 5.79 -0.71
CA VAL A 71 -10.30 7.24 -0.99
C VAL A 71 -8.91 7.71 -0.56
N ILE A 72 -8.42 7.25 0.60
CA ILE A 72 -7.08 7.58 1.10
C ILE A 72 -5.99 7.00 0.18
N CYS A 73 -6.15 5.77 -0.28
CA CYS A 73 -5.21 5.16 -1.23
C CYS A 73 -5.20 5.90 -2.58
N LEU A 74 -6.37 6.30 -3.09
CA LEU A 74 -6.49 7.11 -4.30
C LEU A 74 -5.82 8.48 -4.15
N CYS A 75 -6.04 9.17 -3.03
CA CYS A 75 -5.34 10.42 -2.72
C CYS A 75 -3.81 10.23 -2.70
N GLY A 76 -3.33 9.15 -2.09
CA GLY A 76 -1.90 8.80 -2.09
C GLY A 76 -1.35 8.54 -3.49
N TYR A 77 -2.12 7.82 -4.31
CA TYR A 77 -1.78 7.53 -5.69
C TYR A 77 -1.63 8.83 -6.51
N ILE A 78 -2.58 9.76 -6.37
CA ILE A 78 -2.52 11.08 -7.02
C ILE A 78 -1.34 11.91 -6.52
N ILE A 79 -1.10 11.96 -5.20
CA ILE A 79 0.04 12.68 -4.63
C ILE A 79 1.36 12.13 -5.19
N HIS A 80 1.49 10.80 -5.24
CA HIS A 80 2.71 10.16 -5.72
C HIS A 80 2.99 10.45 -7.22
N LEU A 81 1.95 10.50 -8.05
CA LEU A 81 2.08 10.76 -9.48
C LEU A 81 2.25 12.25 -9.83
N PHE A 82 1.41 13.12 -9.27
CA PHE A 82 1.26 14.51 -9.73
C PHE A 82 1.88 15.55 -8.78
N ARG A 83 1.92 15.30 -7.48
CA ARG A 83 2.37 16.28 -6.47
C ARG A 83 3.55 15.76 -5.66
N ARG A 84 4.75 15.94 -6.19
CA ARG A 84 6.01 15.58 -5.51
C ARG A 84 6.42 16.57 -4.40
N THR A 85 5.46 17.18 -3.71
CA THR A 85 5.76 18.03 -2.54
C THR A 85 6.07 17.14 -1.34
N PHE A 86 7.30 17.23 -0.86
CA PHE A 86 7.82 16.38 0.21
C PHE A 86 7.02 16.47 1.52
N THR A 87 6.63 17.68 1.91
CA THR A 87 5.87 17.94 3.14
C THR A 87 4.50 17.25 3.11
N SER A 88 3.79 17.36 1.98
CA SER A 88 2.48 16.73 1.80
C SER A 88 2.59 15.20 1.83
N TYR A 89 3.61 14.63 1.20
CA TYR A 89 3.83 13.18 1.19
C TYR A 89 4.13 12.64 2.60
N ARG A 90 4.95 13.34 3.40
CA ARG A 90 5.23 12.93 4.79
C ARG A 90 3.99 12.97 5.68
N GLN A 91 3.14 13.97 5.53
CA GLN A 91 1.86 14.04 6.25
C GLN A 91 0.93 12.90 5.82
N TYR A 92 0.82 12.66 4.51
CA TYR A 92 0.03 11.56 3.97
C TYR A 92 0.45 10.20 4.54
N VAL A 93 1.74 9.90 4.60
CA VAL A 93 2.23 8.60 5.09
C VAL A 93 1.86 8.37 6.56
N LYS A 94 1.82 9.41 7.40
CA LYS A 94 1.33 9.30 8.78
C LYS A 94 -0.15 8.94 8.84
N VAL A 95 -0.96 9.60 8.01
CA VAL A 95 -2.40 9.33 7.90
C VAL A 95 -2.64 7.91 7.37
N LEU A 96 -1.90 7.50 6.34
CA LEU A 96 -1.97 6.14 5.78
C LEU A 96 -1.64 5.08 6.84
N ALA A 97 -0.57 5.27 7.61
CA ALA A 97 -0.19 4.33 8.67
C ALA A 97 -1.26 4.22 9.77
N CYS A 98 -1.86 5.35 10.16
CA CYS A 98 -2.97 5.37 11.12
C CYS A 98 -4.18 4.57 10.59
N TRP A 99 -4.57 4.81 9.34
CA TRP A 99 -5.69 4.10 8.72
C TRP A 99 -5.45 2.61 8.50
N VAL A 100 -4.23 2.22 8.14
CA VAL A 100 -3.86 0.80 8.07
C VAL A 100 -4.01 0.14 9.45
N ALA A 101 -3.56 0.80 10.53
CA ALA A 101 -3.74 0.27 11.87
C ALA A 101 -5.24 0.11 12.23
N THR A 102 -6.07 1.09 11.88
CA THR A 102 -7.53 1.02 12.08
C THR A 102 -8.17 -0.17 11.34
N ILE A 103 -7.82 -0.38 10.07
CA ILE A 103 -8.36 -1.49 9.27
C ILE A 103 -7.91 -2.85 9.83
N LEU A 104 -6.64 -2.97 10.23
CA LEU A 104 -6.13 -4.20 10.85
C LEU A 104 -6.82 -4.50 12.18
N LEU A 105 -7.07 -3.47 12.99
CA LEU A 105 -7.79 -3.62 14.26
C LEU A 105 -9.25 -4.04 14.04
N ASP A 106 -9.94 -3.42 13.08
CA ASP A 106 -11.32 -3.77 12.75
C ASP A 106 -11.43 -5.21 12.23
N MET A 107 -10.51 -5.65 11.37
CA MET A 107 -10.43 -7.05 10.93
C MET A 107 -10.22 -8.01 12.10
N LEU A 108 -9.35 -7.67 13.06
CA LEU A 108 -9.12 -8.48 14.25
C LEU A 108 -10.38 -8.59 15.11
N VAL A 109 -11.09 -7.47 15.33
CA VAL A 109 -12.35 -7.46 16.09
C VAL A 109 -13.41 -8.30 15.38
N ASN A 110 -13.57 -8.15 14.07
CA ASN A 110 -14.52 -8.93 13.28
C ASN A 110 -14.22 -10.44 13.34
N PHE A 111 -12.95 -10.83 13.29
CA PHE A 111 -12.53 -12.22 13.48
C PHE A 111 -12.90 -12.75 14.88
N ILE A 112 -12.64 -11.98 15.94
CA ILE A 112 -12.99 -12.37 17.32
C ILE A 112 -14.51 -12.53 17.46
N VAL A 113 -15.29 -11.59 16.92
CA VAL A 113 -16.76 -11.65 16.94
C VAL A 113 -17.27 -12.88 16.19
N PHE A 114 -16.71 -13.17 15.02
CA PHE A 114 -17.03 -14.39 14.26
C PHE A 114 -16.74 -15.65 15.08
N TYR A 115 -15.59 -15.71 15.75
CA TYR A 115 -15.22 -16.85 16.59
C TYR A 115 -16.17 -17.05 17.78
N ILE A 116 -16.57 -15.97 18.46
CA ILE A 116 -17.50 -16.04 19.60
C ILE A 116 -18.90 -16.49 19.16
N LYS A 117 -19.35 -16.08 17.97
CA LYS A 117 -20.68 -16.39 17.42
C LYS A 117 -20.80 -17.77 16.77
N LYS A 118 -19.98 -18.74 17.19
CA LYS A 118 -20.00 -20.13 16.69
C LYS A 118 -21.41 -20.74 16.64
N ASN A 119 -22.19 -20.58 17.71
CA ASN A 119 -23.53 -21.21 17.81
C ASN A 119 -24.52 -20.62 16.79
N GLU A 120 -24.45 -19.31 16.58
CA GLU A 120 -25.29 -18.59 15.60
C GLU A 120 -24.91 -18.98 14.16
N PHE A 121 -23.61 -19.17 13.90
CA PHE A 121 -23.15 -19.69 12.61
C PHE A 121 -23.64 -21.12 12.35
N GLN A 122 -23.57 -21.99 13.36
CA GLN A 122 -24.01 -23.37 13.24
C GLN A 122 -25.52 -23.48 12.98
N SER A 123 -26.33 -22.70 13.69
CA SER A 123 -27.78 -22.67 13.45
C SER A 123 -28.11 -22.11 12.06
N TRP A 124 -27.44 -21.04 11.63
CA TRP A 124 -27.58 -20.51 10.27
C TRP A 124 -27.20 -21.53 9.18
N CYS A 125 -26.09 -22.26 9.38
CA CYS A 125 -25.62 -23.30 8.47
C CYS A 125 -26.66 -24.42 8.31
N GLN A 126 -27.22 -24.89 9.43
CA GLN A 126 -28.26 -25.92 9.42
C GLN A 126 -29.53 -25.45 8.73
N THR A 127 -30.03 -24.26 9.07
CA THR A 127 -31.25 -23.70 8.45
C THR A 127 -31.05 -23.46 6.96
N SER A 128 -29.92 -22.88 6.56
CA SER A 128 -29.63 -22.61 5.14
C SER A 128 -29.48 -23.89 4.32
N ALA A 129 -28.87 -24.94 4.88
CA ALA A 129 -28.80 -26.24 4.22
C ALA A 129 -30.20 -26.85 4.05
N LEU A 130 -31.05 -26.76 5.08
CA LEU A 130 -32.42 -27.27 5.05
C LEU A 130 -33.30 -26.51 4.04
N ASP A 131 -33.20 -25.19 3.99
CA ASP A 131 -33.96 -24.36 3.06
C ASP A 131 -33.61 -24.67 1.59
N ASN A 132 -32.33 -24.86 1.28
CA ASN A 132 -31.89 -25.23 -0.06
C ASN A 132 -32.35 -26.65 -0.46
N LEU A 133 -32.34 -27.60 0.48
CA LEU A 133 -32.88 -28.94 0.24
C LEU A 133 -34.39 -28.87 -0.02
N ASN A 134 -35.15 -28.14 0.80
CA ASN A 134 -36.60 -28.00 0.63
C ASN A 134 -37.00 -27.39 -0.72
N LEU A 135 -36.20 -26.44 -1.23
CA LEU A 135 -36.40 -25.87 -2.57
C LEU A 135 -36.17 -26.89 -3.68
N HIS A 136 -35.17 -27.76 -3.55
CA HIS A 136 -34.89 -28.81 -4.53
C HIS A 136 -35.90 -29.98 -4.47
N PHE A 137 -36.37 -30.36 -3.28
CA PHE A 137 -37.34 -31.45 -3.12
C PHE A 137 -38.77 -31.06 -3.51
N LYS A 138 -39.17 -29.79 -3.37
CA LYS A 138 -40.49 -29.33 -3.85
C LYS A 138 -40.73 -29.55 -5.34
N ASN A 139 -39.67 -29.67 -6.14
CA ASN A 139 -39.74 -29.92 -7.58
C ASN A 139 -39.55 -31.40 -7.96
N SER A 140 -39.24 -32.27 -7.01
CA SER A 140 -38.91 -33.68 -7.26
C SER A 140 -39.90 -34.57 -6.53
N THR A 141 -40.97 -35.00 -7.20
CA THR A 141 -42.05 -35.86 -6.64
C THR A 141 -41.67 -37.34 -6.49
N LEU A 142 -40.41 -37.70 -6.72
CA LEU A 142 -39.93 -39.08 -6.66
C LEU A 142 -38.57 -39.13 -5.98
N LEU A 143 -38.52 -39.11 -4.65
CA LEU A 143 -37.41 -39.75 -3.96
C LEU A 143 -37.79 -40.23 -2.56
N ASP A 144 -37.28 -41.43 -2.31
CA ASP A 144 -37.60 -42.39 -1.26
C ASP A 144 -37.37 -41.84 0.16
N GLN A 145 -38.21 -42.31 1.07
CA GLN A 145 -38.40 -41.86 2.46
C GLN A 145 -37.22 -42.22 3.40
N SER A 146 -36.08 -42.66 2.85
CA SER A 146 -34.89 -43.10 3.60
C SER A 146 -33.90 -41.98 3.96
N ILE A 147 -34.09 -40.75 3.47
CA ILE A 147 -33.31 -39.55 3.88
C ILE A 147 -33.96 -38.87 5.10
N GLN A 148 -34.47 -39.66 6.05
CA GLN A 148 -35.15 -39.14 7.25
C GLN A 148 -34.18 -38.75 8.38
N HIS A 149 -32.87 -38.81 8.14
CA HIS A 149 -31.84 -38.24 9.02
C HIS A 149 -31.11 -37.07 8.34
N PRO A 150 -31.68 -35.85 8.40
CA PRO A 150 -31.01 -34.62 7.92
C PRO A 150 -29.72 -34.29 8.68
N THR A 151 -29.35 -35.06 9.71
CA THR A 151 -28.12 -34.91 10.49
C THR A 151 -26.87 -35.43 9.77
N ILE A 152 -27.01 -36.18 8.68
CA ILE A 152 -25.88 -36.92 8.07
C ILE A 152 -25.12 -36.10 7.02
N ILE A 153 -25.68 -35.05 6.41
CA ILE A 153 -25.11 -34.53 5.16
C ILE A 153 -24.23 -33.27 5.30
N PHE A 154 -24.36 -32.46 6.36
CA PHE A 154 -23.46 -31.30 6.55
C PHE A 154 -22.93 -31.21 7.98
N ASN A 155 -21.65 -31.55 8.15
CA ASN A 155 -20.93 -31.32 9.39
C ASN A 155 -20.55 -29.83 9.52
N CYS A 156 -21.53 -28.99 9.87
CA CYS A 156 -21.35 -27.54 10.08
C CYS A 156 -20.27 -27.23 11.13
N THR A 157 -20.00 -28.14 12.08
CA THR A 157 -18.91 -28.00 13.04
C THR A 157 -17.55 -28.10 12.37
N LYS A 158 -17.35 -29.08 11.48
CA LYS A 158 -16.11 -29.22 10.71
C LYS A 158 -15.92 -28.02 9.76
N LEU A 159 -16.99 -27.59 9.10
CA LEU A 159 -16.95 -26.43 8.20
C LEU A 159 -16.53 -25.16 8.95
N PHE A 160 -17.17 -24.87 10.10
CA PHE A 160 -16.82 -23.73 10.93
C PHE A 160 -15.35 -23.74 11.36
N ASN A 161 -14.84 -24.89 11.82
CA ASN A 161 -13.45 -24.98 12.25
C ASN A 161 -12.46 -24.69 11.11
N VAL A 162 -12.69 -25.27 9.92
CA VAL A 162 -11.84 -25.03 8.74
C VAL A 162 -11.91 -23.56 8.30
N GLU A 163 -13.10 -22.97 8.31
CA GLU A 163 -13.29 -21.57 7.94
C GLU A 163 -12.65 -20.61 8.96
N ALA A 164 -12.76 -20.91 10.25
CA ALA A 164 -12.13 -20.13 11.32
C ALA A 164 -10.60 -20.20 11.26
N GLU A 165 -10.01 -21.39 11.05
CA GLU A 165 -8.57 -21.57 10.90
C GLU A 165 -8.05 -20.82 9.65
N PHE A 166 -8.76 -20.92 8.53
CA PHE A 166 -8.42 -20.20 7.31
C PHE A 166 -8.53 -18.68 7.48
N SER A 167 -9.60 -18.19 8.13
CA SER A 167 -9.79 -16.77 8.40
C SER A 167 -8.72 -16.22 9.35
N PHE A 168 -8.28 -17.01 10.33
CA PHE A 168 -7.18 -16.65 11.22
C PHE A 168 -5.86 -16.54 10.46
N ALA A 169 -5.53 -17.55 9.64
CA ALA A 169 -4.32 -17.55 8.83
C ALA A 169 -4.29 -16.36 7.86
N CYS A 170 -5.41 -16.07 7.21
CA CYS A 170 -5.56 -14.89 6.35
C CYS A 170 -5.37 -13.59 7.12
N THR A 171 -5.95 -13.45 8.32
CA THR A 171 -5.78 -12.26 9.16
C THR A 171 -4.32 -12.04 9.54
N VAL A 172 -3.61 -13.09 9.99
CA VAL A 172 -2.19 -13.01 10.34
C VAL A 172 -1.34 -12.61 9.13
N LEU A 173 -1.60 -13.23 7.96
CA LEU A 173 -0.89 -12.92 6.73
C LEU A 173 -1.12 -11.47 6.28
N MET A 174 -2.36 -10.97 6.37
CA MET A 174 -2.71 -9.59 6.06
C MET A 174 -2.00 -8.61 7.00
N VAL A 175 -1.95 -8.89 8.31
CA VAL A 175 -1.22 -8.07 9.28
C VAL A 175 0.26 -7.98 8.91
N MET A 176 0.90 -9.11 8.59
CA MET A 176 2.32 -9.14 8.20
C MET A 176 2.58 -8.32 6.93
N ILE A 177 1.78 -8.53 5.89
CA ILE A 177 1.93 -7.84 4.61
C ILE A 177 1.69 -6.34 4.77
N TYR A 178 0.64 -5.93 5.48
CA TYR A 178 0.31 -4.52 5.66
C TYR A 178 1.38 -3.79 6.49
N ILE A 179 1.83 -4.37 7.61
CA ILE A 179 2.89 -3.78 8.44
C ILE A 179 4.20 -3.67 7.67
N TYR A 180 4.57 -4.71 6.91
CA TYR A 180 5.77 -4.68 6.07
C TYR A 180 5.73 -3.53 5.06
N TRP A 181 4.64 -3.41 4.31
CA TRP A 181 4.51 -2.37 3.28
C TRP A 181 4.37 -0.96 3.85
N VAL A 182 3.63 -0.77 4.95
CA VAL A 182 3.57 0.53 5.64
C VAL A 182 4.97 0.92 6.14
N SER A 183 5.70 -0.01 6.75
CA SER A 183 7.07 0.24 7.22
C SER A 183 8.00 0.61 6.07
N PHE A 184 7.85 -0.07 4.92
CA PHE A 184 8.58 0.25 3.70
C PHE A 184 8.25 1.67 3.20
N ILE A 185 6.96 2.03 3.09
CA ILE A 185 6.52 3.36 2.66
C ILE A 185 7.02 4.45 3.62
N ILE A 186 7.00 4.22 4.93
CA ILE A 186 7.57 5.13 5.94
C ILE A 186 9.07 5.31 5.72
N LYS A 187 9.82 4.23 5.55
CA LYS A 187 11.27 4.28 5.29
C LYS A 187 11.56 5.09 4.02
N VAL A 188 10.81 4.84 2.96
CA VAL A 188 10.89 5.59 1.70
C VAL A 188 10.62 7.08 1.93
N SER A 189 9.57 7.43 2.67
CA SER A 189 9.20 8.83 2.96
C SER A 189 10.26 9.60 3.78
N ARG A 190 11.05 8.88 4.59
CA ARG A 190 12.17 9.45 5.34
C ARG A 190 13.38 9.67 4.46
N ASN A 191 13.68 8.71 3.57
CA ASN A 191 14.85 8.70 2.70
C ASN A 191 14.68 9.48 1.38
N PHE A 192 13.51 10.07 1.13
CA PHE A 192 13.29 11.02 0.03
C PHE A 192 14.03 12.35 0.29
N THR A 193 15.35 12.34 0.39
CA THR A 193 16.13 13.58 0.21
C THR A 193 16.07 13.95 -1.26
N LEU A 194 15.56 15.14 -1.58
CA LEU A 194 15.72 15.70 -2.92
C LEU A 194 17.22 15.69 -3.24
N GLN A 195 17.64 14.83 -4.16
CA GLN A 195 18.76 15.22 -5.00
C GLN A 195 18.26 16.46 -5.73
N GLY A 196 18.69 17.63 -5.25
CA GLY A 196 18.51 18.87 -5.98
C GLY A 196 19.01 18.65 -7.41
N PRO A 197 18.45 19.35 -8.42
CA PRO A 197 18.97 19.25 -9.77
C PRO A 197 20.48 19.45 -9.67
N HIS A 198 21.25 18.45 -10.08
CA HIS A 198 22.68 18.64 -10.25
C HIS A 198 22.79 19.68 -11.36
N ILE A 199 22.93 20.95 -10.95
CA ILE A 199 23.37 21.99 -11.86
C ILE A 199 24.80 21.59 -12.17
N GLN A 200 24.97 20.84 -13.26
CA GLN A 200 26.27 20.77 -13.89
C GLN A 200 26.55 22.21 -14.30
N MET A 201 27.36 22.90 -13.49
CA MET A 201 27.98 24.14 -13.93
C MET A 201 28.80 23.73 -15.13
N GLN A 202 28.26 23.95 -16.32
CA GLN A 202 29.02 23.81 -17.54
C GLN A 202 30.18 24.78 -17.39
N GLN A 203 31.37 24.22 -17.17
CA GLN A 203 32.59 24.98 -17.02
C GLN A 203 32.70 25.88 -18.25
N PRO A 204 32.79 27.22 -18.08
CA PRO A 204 32.85 28.13 -19.21
C PRO A 204 34.02 27.71 -20.10
N PRO A 205 33.83 27.67 -21.43
CA PRO A 205 34.87 27.25 -22.36
C PRO A 205 36.09 28.16 -22.15
N ASN A 206 37.20 27.54 -21.72
CA ASN A 206 38.57 28.04 -21.73
C ASN A 206 38.70 29.57 -21.89
N LEU A 207 38.70 30.31 -20.78
CA LEU A 207 39.53 31.51 -20.77
C LEU A 207 40.97 31.04 -20.92
N VAL A 208 41.53 31.30 -22.10
CA VAL A 208 42.95 31.20 -22.39
C VAL A 208 43.71 31.86 -21.22
N PRO A 209 44.66 31.16 -20.57
CA PRO A 209 45.51 31.79 -19.59
C PRO A 209 46.31 32.89 -20.31
N ILE A 210 45.94 34.15 -20.07
CA ILE A 210 46.82 35.27 -20.39
C ILE A 210 48.01 35.08 -19.47
N HIS A 211 49.13 34.62 -20.03
CA HIS A 211 50.44 34.73 -19.42
C HIS A 211 50.69 36.22 -19.15
N GLN A 212 50.33 36.68 -17.96
CA GLN A 212 50.94 37.86 -17.38
C GLN A 212 52.36 37.45 -16.98
N THR A 213 53.31 37.67 -17.88
CA THR A 213 54.73 37.75 -17.55
C THR A 213 54.90 38.83 -16.49
N TYR A 214 54.92 38.42 -15.23
CA TYR A 214 55.30 39.26 -14.11
C TYR A 214 56.81 39.49 -14.22
N GLN A 215 57.18 40.58 -14.87
CA GLN A 215 58.57 41.00 -15.02
C GLN A 215 59.04 41.52 -13.65
N LYS A 216 59.74 40.65 -12.91
CA LYS A 216 60.35 40.97 -11.62
C LYS A 216 61.39 42.08 -11.84
N PRO A 217 61.25 43.27 -11.24
CA PRO A 217 62.26 44.32 -11.37
C PRO A 217 63.58 43.86 -10.74
N PRO A 218 64.73 44.19 -11.35
CA PRO A 218 66.03 43.89 -10.77
C PRO A 218 66.21 44.67 -9.47
N MET A 219 66.58 43.94 -8.42
CA MET A 219 66.87 44.51 -7.12
C MET A 219 68.30 45.07 -7.16
N ASP A 220 68.44 46.40 -7.24
CA ASP A 220 69.71 47.09 -7.11
C ASP A 220 70.28 46.86 -5.70
N LYS A 221 71.35 46.07 -5.64
CA LYS A 221 72.22 45.97 -4.47
C LYS A 221 73.30 47.04 -4.64
N ASN A 222 73.17 48.17 -3.96
CA ASN A 222 74.30 49.04 -3.61
C ASN A 222 73.85 50.08 -2.58
N ILE A 223 74.01 49.77 -1.28
CA ILE A 223 74.28 50.82 -0.28
C ILE A 223 75.44 50.32 0.58
N ILE A 224 76.52 51.08 0.47
CA ILE A 224 77.84 50.92 1.06
C ILE A 224 77.80 51.45 2.51
N LEU A 225 78.55 50.80 3.39
CA LEU A 225 78.88 51.26 4.74
C LEU A 225 79.54 52.64 4.74
N THR A 226 79.11 53.51 5.65
CA THR A 226 79.99 54.33 6.50
C THR A 226 79.20 54.81 7.72
#